data_AF-A0A843G8Z7-F1
#
_entry.id   AF-A0A843G8Z7-F1
#
_cell.length_a   1.000
_cell.length_b   1.000
_cell.length_c   1.000
_cell.angle_alpha   90.00
_cell.angle_beta   90.00
_cell.angle_gamma   90.00
#
_symmetry.space_group_name_H-M   'P 1'
#
loop_
_entity.id
_entity.type
_entity.pdbx_description
1 polymer ?
#
loop_
_entity_poly.entity_id
_entity_poly.type
_entity_poly.pdbx_seq_one_letter_code
_entity_poly.pdbx_strand_id
1 'polypeptide(L)'
;LIETVIEKTDKNNRLTYNILDSPSGGYKFVFSHEDDGYYTNSTLFEFNLTRIGGYETVGDFTILQLLIDNANDNDVINLTRDYTYSPELDTIDFILINKNNLTINGNGHTIDALNQSRLFEIDAENVTLENMDFVNGTSQQTLIYIWDDSINCLIDNCNFINNNPDSNYEDIFVNSQNFAIMNSNFINTTGIAIRLTYKVKNVTIENCSFINNTYSIRSAGNENILISKSSFINNSAIELSSNAVIIEDSNFTNNHGDYSGGAINLIANVSNISNSIFMNNVARYDGGAIYLNGDVFYIFNCTFIANTANGSNSYGGAMSVKANNTNISSCDFFNNSASSLGGALYLDIQESSIVDNSTFRFNSADEGAAINWWGIEAILKNSTLLDNKASSKSLSLDGDIDEVITIKFTGGNNYINAIYSSSGFEMKDVVYWNGEIINSGNDRPIRNQCPGQNITLEIYDSQDNLVRNLTLVSDGESKVYYDISDLPYGNYSFKAYHLDDEYYGYIGGLNGTFVVNRSHSSVNINIDNGTEFYYSDCNISFDIFNKTTARVIITNYDGSEVYINQTTDE
;
A
#
# COMPACT_ATOMS: atom_id res chain seq x y z
N LEU A 1 -47.15 -35.65 -5.38
CA LEU A 1 -47.15 -36.18 -4.00
C LEU A 1 -48.35 -37.08 -3.73
N ILE A 2 -49.59 -36.59 -3.85
CA ILE A 2 -50.81 -37.37 -3.56
C ILE A 2 -50.90 -38.63 -4.43
N GLU A 3 -50.72 -38.52 -5.75
CA GLU A 3 -50.73 -39.68 -6.65
C GLU A 3 -49.69 -40.74 -6.25
N THR A 4 -48.48 -40.30 -5.90
CA THR A 4 -47.38 -41.17 -5.44
C THR A 4 -47.69 -41.87 -4.10
N VAL A 5 -48.44 -41.22 -3.21
CA VAL A 5 -48.87 -41.83 -1.94
C VAL A 5 -49.96 -42.86 -2.19
N ILE A 6 -50.94 -42.55 -3.04
CA ILE A 6 -52.05 -43.46 -3.40
C ILE A 6 -51.52 -44.72 -4.08
N GLU A 7 -50.62 -44.60 -5.06
CA GLU A 7 -50.00 -45.76 -5.72
C GLU A 7 -49.28 -46.70 -4.75
N LYS A 8 -48.74 -46.16 -3.64
CA LYS A 8 -48.02 -46.96 -2.63
C LYS A 8 -48.94 -47.60 -1.59
N THR A 9 -50.06 -46.96 -1.23
CA THR A 9 -50.94 -47.41 -0.15
C THR A 9 -52.17 -48.17 -0.62
N ASP A 10 -52.63 -47.94 -1.85
CA ASP A 10 -53.82 -48.55 -2.40
C ASP A 10 -53.50 -49.41 -3.63
N LYS A 11 -53.11 -50.65 -3.37
CA LYS A 11 -52.76 -51.63 -4.41
C LYS A 11 -53.94 -52.07 -5.29
N ASN A 12 -55.17 -51.69 -4.94
CA ASN A 12 -56.38 -52.12 -5.63
C ASN A 12 -57.10 -50.96 -6.35
N ASN A 13 -56.52 -49.75 -6.40
CA ASN A 13 -57.10 -48.54 -7.02
C ASN A 13 -58.54 -48.22 -6.55
N ARG A 14 -58.85 -48.48 -5.29
CA ARG A 14 -60.16 -48.21 -4.68
C ARG A 14 -60.26 -46.82 -4.06
N LEU A 15 -59.14 -46.19 -3.78
CA LEU A 15 -59.04 -44.84 -3.29
C LEU A 15 -59.04 -43.88 -4.48
N THR A 16 -60.04 -43.02 -4.52
CA THR A 16 -60.18 -41.95 -5.49
C THR A 16 -60.02 -40.61 -4.80
N TYR A 17 -59.55 -39.61 -5.53
CA TYR A 17 -59.43 -38.26 -5.00
C TYR A 17 -60.04 -37.25 -5.98
N ASN A 18 -60.66 -36.21 -5.43
CA ASN A 18 -61.12 -35.06 -6.18
C ASN A 18 -60.49 -33.80 -5.60
N ILE A 19 -60.04 -32.94 -6.50
CA ILE A 19 -59.60 -31.58 -6.17
C ILE A 19 -60.74 -30.65 -6.57
N LEU A 20 -61.28 -29.92 -5.60
CA LEU A 20 -62.38 -28.97 -5.80
C LEU A 20 -61.91 -27.56 -5.43
N ASP A 21 -62.44 -26.55 -6.11
CA ASP A 21 -62.22 -25.18 -5.69
C ASP A 21 -62.93 -24.91 -4.36
N SER A 22 -62.20 -24.35 -3.40
CA SER A 22 -62.74 -23.92 -2.11
C SER A 22 -63.37 -22.52 -2.24
N PRO A 23 -64.53 -22.25 -1.62
CA PRO A 23 -65.13 -20.92 -1.57
C PRO A 23 -64.22 -19.83 -0.98
N SER A 24 -63.20 -20.21 -0.21
CA SER A 24 -62.18 -19.32 0.38
C SER A 24 -60.94 -19.11 -0.50
N GLY A 25 -60.97 -19.51 -1.77
CA GLY A 25 -59.92 -19.20 -2.74
C GLY A 25 -58.75 -20.20 -2.81
N GLY A 26 -58.84 -21.37 -2.16
CA GLY A 26 -57.85 -22.45 -2.28
C GLY A 26 -58.43 -23.78 -2.77
N TYR A 27 -57.76 -24.90 -2.48
CA TYR A 27 -58.17 -26.22 -2.95
C TYR A 27 -58.75 -27.08 -1.83
N LYS A 28 -59.88 -27.72 -2.09
CA LYS A 28 -60.44 -28.77 -1.23
C LYS A 28 -60.07 -30.12 -1.81
N PHE A 29 -59.36 -30.93 -1.04
CA PHE A 29 -59.06 -32.32 -1.39
C PHE A 29 -60.06 -33.24 -0.70
N VAL A 30 -60.77 -34.03 -1.50
CA VAL A 30 -61.74 -35.02 -1.04
C VAL A 30 -61.21 -36.40 -1.42
N PHE A 31 -60.95 -37.23 -0.43
CA PHE A 31 -60.59 -38.63 -0.65
C PHE A 31 -61.81 -39.52 -0.42
N SER A 32 -62.09 -40.34 -1.42
CA SER A 32 -63.18 -41.31 -1.41
C SER A 32 -62.67 -42.72 -1.62
N HIS A 33 -63.42 -43.70 -1.12
CA HIS A 33 -63.12 -45.11 -1.33
C HIS A 33 -64.38 -45.80 -1.89
N GLU A 34 -64.20 -46.77 -2.79
CA GLU A 34 -65.33 -47.61 -3.23
C GLU A 34 -65.83 -48.47 -2.07
N ASP A 35 -67.11 -48.33 -1.70
CA ASP A 35 -67.74 -49.01 -0.56
C ASP A 35 -67.43 -50.52 -0.54
N ASP A 36 -66.60 -50.96 0.40
CA ASP A 36 -66.27 -52.38 0.61
C ASP A 36 -66.86 -52.94 1.92
N GLY A 37 -67.82 -52.23 2.50
CA GLY A 37 -68.58 -52.65 3.67
C GLY A 37 -67.90 -52.40 5.02
N TYR A 38 -66.67 -51.89 5.04
CA TYR A 38 -65.99 -51.46 6.27
C TYR A 38 -66.15 -49.97 6.58
N TYR A 39 -66.28 -49.14 5.56
CA TYR A 39 -66.54 -47.71 5.68
C TYR A 39 -67.91 -47.43 5.06
N THR A 40 -68.82 -46.81 5.81
CA THR A 40 -70.20 -46.54 5.35
C THR A 40 -70.37 -45.11 4.83
N ASN A 41 -69.27 -44.34 4.76
CA ASN A 41 -69.24 -43.01 4.18
C ASN A 41 -68.28 -43.04 2.98
N SER A 42 -68.75 -42.56 1.84
CA SER A 42 -67.96 -42.44 0.61
C SER A 42 -66.79 -41.47 0.74
N THR A 43 -66.77 -40.61 1.76
CA THR A 43 -65.69 -39.66 2.04
C THR A 43 -64.93 -40.09 3.29
N LEU A 44 -63.63 -40.38 3.16
CA LEU A 44 -62.79 -40.76 4.30
C LEU A 44 -62.27 -39.52 5.05
N PHE A 45 -61.72 -38.55 4.33
CA PHE A 45 -61.13 -37.34 4.91
C PHE A 45 -61.29 -36.14 3.97
N GLU A 46 -61.46 -34.96 4.55
CA GLU A 46 -61.49 -33.69 3.83
C GLU A 46 -60.40 -32.75 4.38
N PHE A 47 -59.60 -32.19 3.49
CA PHE A 47 -58.64 -31.13 3.82
C PHE A 47 -59.00 -29.89 3.03
N ASN A 48 -59.20 -28.78 3.74
CA ASN A 48 -59.34 -27.47 3.12
C ASN A 48 -57.98 -26.80 3.14
N LEU A 49 -57.35 -26.68 1.96
CA LEU A 49 -56.23 -25.77 1.80
C LEU A 49 -56.82 -24.41 1.46
N THR A 50 -56.80 -23.51 2.44
CA THR A 50 -56.97 -22.09 2.15
C THR A 50 -55.74 -21.65 1.36
N ARG A 51 -55.94 -21.03 0.20
CA ARG A 51 -54.88 -20.26 -0.44
C ARG A 51 -54.53 -19.14 0.52
N ILE A 52 -53.42 -19.30 1.22
CA ILE A 52 -52.80 -18.16 1.90
C ILE A 52 -52.45 -17.18 0.76
N GLY A 53 -52.96 -15.96 0.89
CA GLY A 53 -53.26 -15.02 -0.20
C GLY A 53 -52.24 -14.89 -1.35
N GLY A 54 -52.74 -14.56 -2.54
CA GLY A 54 -52.20 -13.49 -3.40
C GLY A 54 -50.76 -13.50 -3.94
N TYR A 55 -49.84 -14.37 -3.53
CA TYR A 55 -48.40 -14.29 -3.91
C TYR A 55 -48.01 -15.27 -5.02
N GLU A 56 -48.67 -15.21 -6.17
CA GLU A 56 -48.26 -16.01 -7.34
C GLU A 56 -46.99 -15.48 -8.05
N THR A 57 -46.23 -14.55 -7.46
CA THR A 57 -45.10 -13.90 -8.14
C THR A 57 -43.75 -13.98 -7.42
N VAL A 58 -43.70 -14.20 -6.10
CA VAL A 58 -42.44 -14.25 -5.35
C VAL A 58 -42.45 -15.49 -4.47
N GLY A 59 -41.42 -16.34 -4.56
CA GLY A 59 -41.22 -17.48 -3.67
C GLY A 59 -40.73 -17.02 -2.29
N ASP A 60 -40.86 -17.87 -1.27
CA ASP A 60 -40.25 -17.68 0.06
C ASP A 60 -39.18 -18.75 0.31
N PHE A 61 -38.44 -18.65 1.42
CA PHE A 61 -37.34 -19.59 1.68
C PHE A 61 -37.86 -20.99 1.95
N THR A 62 -39.07 -21.12 2.51
CA THR A 62 -39.74 -22.40 2.71
C THR A 62 -40.00 -23.12 1.38
N ILE A 63 -40.45 -22.41 0.34
CA ILE A 63 -40.64 -22.97 -1.00
C ILE A 63 -39.29 -23.37 -1.61
N LEU A 64 -38.24 -22.56 -1.44
CA LEU A 64 -36.91 -22.91 -1.95
C LEU A 64 -36.33 -24.14 -1.23
N GLN A 65 -36.50 -24.24 0.09
CA GLN A 65 -36.12 -25.41 0.86
C GLN A 65 -36.84 -26.67 0.37
N LEU A 66 -38.16 -26.57 0.12
CA LEU A 66 -38.93 -27.69 -0.41
C LEU A 66 -38.44 -28.16 -1.79
N LEU A 67 -37.93 -27.26 -2.64
CA LEU A 67 -37.33 -27.65 -3.92
C LEU A 67 -36.06 -28.48 -3.70
N ILE A 68 -35.22 -28.07 -2.76
CA ILE A 68 -33.98 -28.78 -2.42
C ILE A 68 -34.28 -30.12 -1.75
N ASP A 69 -35.23 -30.17 -0.82
CA ASP A 69 -35.61 -31.40 -0.11
C ASP A 69 -36.11 -32.49 -1.06
N ASN A 70 -36.82 -32.09 -2.11
CA ASN A 70 -37.37 -32.98 -3.14
C ASN A 70 -36.36 -33.36 -4.24
N ALA A 71 -35.20 -32.70 -4.30
CA ALA A 71 -34.12 -33.05 -5.22
C ALA A 71 -33.34 -34.29 -4.70
N ASN A 72 -32.72 -34.99 -5.65
CA ASN A 72 -31.76 -36.05 -5.39
C ASN A 72 -30.34 -35.51 -5.55
N ASP A 73 -29.36 -36.30 -5.08
CA ASP A 73 -27.97 -36.06 -5.43
C ASP A 73 -27.80 -36.02 -6.95
N ASN A 74 -26.91 -35.16 -7.45
CA ASN A 74 -26.62 -34.90 -8.86
C ASN A 74 -27.72 -34.15 -9.65
N ASP A 75 -28.82 -33.75 -9.02
CA ASP A 75 -29.86 -32.98 -9.71
C ASP A 75 -29.41 -31.53 -9.99
N VAL A 76 -30.07 -30.93 -10.98
CA VAL A 76 -29.96 -29.49 -11.29
C VAL A 76 -31.30 -28.83 -11.00
N ILE A 77 -31.32 -27.92 -10.03
CA ILE A 77 -32.48 -27.08 -9.73
C ILE A 77 -32.36 -25.80 -10.55
N ASN A 78 -33.37 -25.53 -11.38
CA ASN A 78 -33.49 -24.29 -12.12
C ASN A 78 -34.53 -23.40 -11.45
N LEU A 79 -34.10 -22.25 -10.91
CA LEU A 79 -35.03 -21.29 -10.34
C LEU A 79 -35.90 -20.70 -11.46
N THR A 80 -37.16 -20.45 -11.13
CA THR A 80 -38.19 -19.96 -12.07
C THR A 80 -38.85 -18.65 -11.62
N ARG A 81 -38.40 -18.12 -10.48
CA ARG A 81 -38.89 -16.92 -9.81
C ARG A 81 -37.87 -16.47 -8.77
N ASP A 82 -38.05 -15.26 -8.29
CA ASP A 82 -37.29 -14.72 -7.16
C ASP A 82 -37.80 -15.32 -5.84
N TYR A 83 -36.93 -15.37 -4.82
CA TYR A 83 -37.23 -15.88 -3.48
C TYR A 83 -36.91 -14.81 -2.44
N THR A 84 -37.87 -14.49 -1.57
CA THR A 84 -37.73 -13.43 -0.58
C THR A 84 -38.07 -13.98 0.81
N TYR A 85 -37.22 -13.72 1.78
CA TYR A 85 -37.45 -14.09 3.17
C TYR A 85 -38.76 -13.50 3.68
N SER A 86 -39.57 -14.31 4.34
CA SER A 86 -40.87 -13.93 4.90
C SER A 86 -40.94 -14.35 6.37
N PRO A 87 -40.81 -13.42 7.33
CA PRO A 87 -40.86 -13.74 8.77
C PRO A 87 -42.15 -14.43 9.22
N GLU A 88 -43.24 -14.26 8.45
CA GLU A 88 -44.54 -14.85 8.75
C GLU A 88 -44.69 -16.28 8.22
N LEU A 89 -43.96 -16.64 7.15
CA LEU A 89 -44.09 -17.92 6.45
C LEU A 89 -42.89 -18.83 6.65
N ASP A 90 -41.69 -18.26 6.79
CA ASP A 90 -40.44 -19.00 6.91
C ASP A 90 -40.26 -19.51 8.34
N THR A 91 -40.41 -20.82 8.49
CA THR A 91 -40.17 -21.54 9.74
C THR A 91 -38.74 -22.03 9.89
N ILE A 92 -37.86 -21.71 8.93
CA ILE A 92 -36.45 -22.08 8.89
C ILE A 92 -35.58 -20.85 9.07
N ASP A 93 -34.46 -21.00 9.79
CA ASP A 93 -33.51 -19.91 10.03
C ASP A 93 -32.60 -19.65 8.80
N PHE A 94 -32.49 -20.64 7.90
CA PHE A 94 -31.70 -20.62 6.67
C PHE A 94 -32.13 -21.76 5.75
N ILE A 95 -31.72 -21.71 4.48
CA ILE A 95 -31.92 -22.77 3.51
C ILE A 95 -30.73 -23.74 3.57
N LEU A 96 -31.00 -25.01 3.87
CA LEU A 96 -30.01 -26.09 3.95
C LEU A 96 -29.85 -26.79 2.60
N ILE A 97 -28.62 -26.85 2.09
CA ILE A 97 -28.24 -27.65 0.93
C ILE A 97 -27.51 -28.90 1.41
N ASN A 98 -28.18 -30.05 1.34
CA ASN A 98 -27.69 -31.35 1.84
C ASN A 98 -27.67 -32.47 0.77
N LYS A 99 -27.69 -32.10 -0.51
CA LYS A 99 -27.66 -33.03 -1.65
C LYS A 99 -26.30 -32.95 -2.34
N ASN A 100 -25.62 -34.08 -2.49
CA ASN A 100 -24.29 -34.12 -3.08
C ASN A 100 -24.37 -33.86 -4.59
N ASN A 101 -23.37 -33.17 -5.14
CA ASN A 101 -23.27 -32.83 -6.56
C ASN A 101 -24.48 -32.01 -7.08
N LEU A 102 -25.19 -31.32 -6.19
CA LEU A 102 -26.33 -30.50 -6.56
C LEU A 102 -25.87 -29.21 -7.24
N THR A 103 -26.51 -28.87 -8.35
CA THR A 103 -26.38 -27.54 -8.96
C THR A 103 -27.68 -26.76 -8.76
N ILE A 104 -27.58 -25.54 -8.23
CA ILE A 104 -28.69 -24.58 -8.21
C ILE A 104 -28.34 -23.48 -9.22
N ASN A 105 -29.07 -23.47 -10.33
CA ASN A 105 -28.98 -22.45 -11.35
C ASN A 105 -30.11 -21.44 -11.15
N GLY A 106 -29.73 -20.19 -10.86
CA GLY A 106 -30.68 -19.11 -10.61
C GLY A 106 -31.38 -18.58 -11.84
N ASN A 107 -30.87 -18.81 -13.06
CA ASN A 107 -31.40 -18.21 -14.28
C ASN A 107 -31.59 -16.66 -14.19
N GLY A 108 -30.74 -15.99 -13.40
CA GLY A 108 -30.82 -14.55 -13.15
C GLY A 108 -31.85 -14.12 -12.10
N HIS A 109 -32.42 -15.06 -11.34
CA HIS A 109 -33.35 -14.76 -10.25
C HIS A 109 -32.63 -14.33 -8.98
N THR A 110 -33.36 -13.57 -8.15
CA THR A 110 -32.86 -13.01 -6.89
C THR A 110 -33.30 -13.84 -5.69
N ILE A 111 -32.42 -13.98 -4.71
CA ILE A 111 -32.69 -14.48 -3.37
C ILE A 111 -32.43 -13.33 -2.37
N ASP A 112 -33.51 -12.81 -1.79
CA ASP A 112 -33.53 -11.60 -0.95
C ASP A 112 -33.79 -11.95 0.52
N ALA A 113 -32.82 -11.66 1.40
CA ALA A 113 -32.92 -11.91 2.84
C ALA A 113 -33.62 -10.80 3.65
N LEU A 114 -34.03 -9.69 3.02
CA LEU A 114 -34.69 -8.53 3.64
C LEU A 114 -33.99 -7.96 4.88
N ASN A 115 -32.67 -8.07 4.94
CA ASN A 115 -31.78 -7.73 6.06
C ASN A 115 -32.12 -8.47 7.36
N GLN A 116 -32.79 -9.61 7.27
CA GLN A 116 -33.37 -10.30 8.43
C GLN A 116 -32.90 -11.75 8.58
N SER A 117 -32.46 -12.39 7.49
CA SER A 117 -32.08 -13.81 7.52
C SER A 117 -30.70 -14.09 6.92
N ARG A 118 -30.14 -15.24 7.30
CA ARG A 118 -29.09 -15.93 6.54
C ARG A 118 -29.72 -16.54 5.27
N LEU A 119 -28.93 -16.77 4.22
CA LEU A 119 -29.39 -17.49 3.03
C LEU A 119 -29.11 -18.98 3.11
N PHE A 120 -27.85 -19.40 2.97
CA PHE A 120 -27.51 -20.81 2.77
C PHE A 120 -26.60 -21.36 3.84
N GLU A 121 -26.86 -22.61 4.21
CA GLU A 121 -25.89 -23.51 4.82
C GLU A 121 -25.66 -24.69 3.88
N ILE A 122 -24.40 -24.90 3.49
CA ILE A 122 -23.98 -25.96 2.57
C ILE A 122 -23.35 -27.07 3.40
N ASP A 123 -24.02 -28.23 3.42
CA ASP A 123 -23.67 -29.46 4.12
C ASP A 123 -23.74 -30.65 3.13
N ALA A 124 -23.11 -30.49 1.97
CA ALA A 124 -23.02 -31.51 0.94
C ALA A 124 -21.78 -31.32 0.05
N GLU A 125 -21.28 -32.43 -0.50
CA GLU A 125 -20.11 -32.41 -1.37
C GLU A 125 -20.43 -31.87 -2.77
N ASN A 126 -19.51 -31.12 -3.38
CA ASN A 126 -19.54 -30.66 -4.77
C ASN A 126 -20.80 -29.86 -5.16
N VAL A 127 -21.21 -28.91 -4.30
CA VAL A 127 -22.35 -28.02 -4.59
C VAL A 127 -21.92 -26.90 -5.53
N THR A 128 -22.76 -26.60 -6.52
CA THR A 128 -22.59 -25.45 -7.42
C THR A 128 -23.76 -24.48 -7.29
N LEU A 129 -23.47 -23.21 -7.05
CA LEU A 129 -24.44 -22.11 -7.10
C LEU A 129 -24.08 -21.21 -8.27
N GLU A 130 -25.00 -21.04 -9.23
CA GLU A 130 -24.72 -20.25 -10.42
C GLU A 130 -25.84 -19.31 -10.87
N ASN A 131 -25.47 -18.22 -11.54
CA ASN A 131 -26.38 -17.31 -12.25
C ASN A 131 -27.49 -16.70 -11.35
N MET A 132 -27.15 -16.17 -10.16
CA MET A 132 -28.15 -15.61 -9.25
C MET A 132 -27.67 -14.41 -8.44
N ASP A 133 -28.63 -13.65 -7.92
CA ASP A 133 -28.36 -12.50 -7.05
C ASP A 133 -28.70 -12.83 -5.59
N PHE A 134 -27.77 -12.58 -4.68
CA PHE A 134 -27.91 -12.66 -3.23
C PHE A 134 -27.95 -11.25 -2.66
N VAL A 135 -29.10 -10.83 -2.13
CA VAL A 135 -29.29 -9.43 -1.73
C VAL A 135 -29.80 -9.29 -0.30
N ASN A 136 -29.44 -8.15 0.29
CA ASN A 136 -29.93 -7.70 1.60
C ASN A 136 -29.72 -8.73 2.71
N GLY A 137 -28.51 -9.28 2.83
CA GLY A 137 -28.13 -10.16 3.94
C GLY A 137 -28.28 -9.52 5.33
N THR A 138 -28.60 -10.34 6.35
CA THR A 138 -28.67 -9.91 7.75
C THR A 138 -27.32 -9.40 8.29
N SER A 139 -27.37 -8.53 9.30
CA SER A 139 -26.17 -8.04 9.98
C SER A 139 -25.65 -8.91 11.11
N GLN A 140 -26.40 -9.94 11.49
CA GLN A 140 -26.13 -10.72 12.70
C GLN A 140 -25.58 -12.11 12.44
N GLN A 141 -25.42 -12.50 11.18
CA GLN A 141 -25.00 -13.85 10.78
C GLN A 141 -24.30 -13.81 9.42
N THR A 142 -23.49 -14.84 9.13
CA THR A 142 -22.94 -15.05 7.79
C THR A 142 -24.04 -15.39 6.79
N LEU A 143 -23.99 -14.84 5.58
CA LEU A 143 -25.00 -15.05 4.53
C LEU A 143 -24.98 -16.46 3.91
N ILE A 144 -23.80 -16.95 3.51
CA ILE A 144 -23.57 -18.30 2.99
C ILE A 144 -22.49 -18.96 3.82
N TYR A 145 -22.79 -20.15 4.34
CA TYR A 145 -21.91 -20.90 5.22
C TYR A 145 -21.58 -22.26 4.64
N ILE A 146 -20.29 -22.54 4.50
CA ILE A 146 -19.78 -23.79 3.93
C ILE A 146 -19.00 -24.52 5.02
N TRP A 147 -19.57 -25.60 5.55
CA TRP A 147 -19.05 -26.31 6.71
C TRP A 147 -18.76 -27.77 6.38
N ASP A 148 -17.49 -28.18 6.56
CA ASP A 148 -16.94 -29.55 6.50
C ASP A 148 -15.81 -29.65 5.48
N ASP A 149 -14.76 -30.37 5.87
CA ASP A 149 -13.53 -30.57 5.13
C ASP A 149 -13.78 -31.27 3.78
N SER A 150 -14.83 -32.11 3.65
CA SER A 150 -15.15 -32.81 2.41
C SER A 150 -15.84 -31.93 1.35
N ILE A 151 -16.32 -30.75 1.73
CA ILE A 151 -17.13 -29.92 0.83
C ILE A 151 -16.26 -29.16 -0.16
N ASN A 152 -16.51 -29.39 -1.45
CA ASN A 152 -16.09 -28.49 -2.51
C ASN A 152 -17.30 -27.67 -2.93
N CYS A 153 -17.15 -26.35 -2.96
CA CYS A 153 -18.20 -25.45 -3.43
C CYS A 153 -17.67 -24.61 -4.59
N LEU A 154 -18.47 -24.54 -5.66
CA LEU A 154 -18.27 -23.62 -6.77
C LEU A 154 -19.38 -22.57 -6.76
N ILE A 155 -19.00 -21.30 -6.83
CA ILE A 155 -19.93 -20.19 -7.05
C ILE A 155 -19.55 -19.52 -8.37
N ASP A 156 -20.48 -19.46 -9.33
CA ASP A 156 -20.20 -18.92 -10.67
C ASP A 156 -21.26 -17.92 -11.12
N ASN A 157 -20.84 -16.77 -11.63
CA ASN A 157 -21.74 -15.75 -12.19
C ASN A 157 -22.84 -15.33 -11.20
N CYS A 158 -22.47 -15.11 -9.94
CA CYS A 158 -23.37 -14.68 -8.87
C CYS A 158 -23.07 -13.25 -8.41
N ASN A 159 -24.10 -12.51 -7.97
CA ASN A 159 -23.94 -11.16 -7.43
C ASN A 159 -24.35 -11.11 -5.96
N PHE A 160 -23.48 -10.57 -5.11
CA PHE A 160 -23.70 -10.32 -3.69
C PHE A 160 -23.85 -8.80 -3.51
N ILE A 161 -25.07 -8.33 -3.21
CA ILE A 161 -25.39 -6.90 -3.31
C ILE A 161 -26.05 -6.38 -2.02
N ASN A 162 -25.47 -5.30 -1.48
CA ASN A 162 -25.96 -4.62 -0.28
C ASN A 162 -26.18 -5.58 0.91
N ASN A 163 -25.31 -6.59 1.01
CA ASN A 163 -25.32 -7.47 2.16
C ASN A 163 -24.69 -6.73 3.33
N ASN A 164 -25.37 -6.75 4.48
CA ASN A 164 -24.97 -5.92 5.60
C ASN A 164 -24.43 -6.72 6.81
N PRO A 165 -23.58 -7.77 6.65
CA PRO A 165 -23.01 -8.43 7.82
C PRO A 165 -22.28 -7.40 8.68
N ASP A 166 -22.53 -7.35 9.99
CA ASP A 166 -21.65 -6.58 10.89
C ASP A 166 -20.21 -7.10 10.73
N SER A 167 -19.21 -6.32 11.14
CA SER A 167 -17.78 -6.57 11.01
C SER A 167 -17.27 -7.95 11.50
N ASN A 168 -18.10 -8.67 12.25
CA ASN A 168 -17.84 -10.03 12.75
C ASN A 168 -18.32 -11.14 11.81
N TYR A 169 -19.09 -10.81 10.77
CA TYR A 169 -19.76 -11.75 9.87
C TYR A 169 -19.38 -11.48 8.41
N GLU A 170 -19.84 -12.37 7.54
CA GLU A 170 -19.40 -12.43 6.15
C GLU A 170 -20.54 -12.69 5.17
N ASP A 171 -20.33 -12.36 3.89
CA ASP A 171 -21.20 -12.88 2.83
C ASP A 171 -20.91 -14.38 2.63
N ILE A 172 -19.65 -14.77 2.59
CA ILE A 172 -19.26 -16.18 2.47
C ILE A 172 -18.24 -16.54 3.54
N PHE A 173 -18.58 -17.54 4.35
CA PHE A 173 -17.64 -18.19 5.25
C PHE A 173 -17.31 -19.59 4.75
N VAL A 174 -16.03 -19.83 4.47
CA VAL A 174 -15.53 -21.09 3.91
C VAL A 174 -14.70 -21.82 4.96
N ASN A 175 -15.19 -22.99 5.39
CA ASN A 175 -14.51 -23.88 6.30
C ASN A 175 -14.41 -25.31 5.75
N SER A 176 -14.02 -25.41 4.48
CA SER A 176 -13.85 -26.65 3.72
C SER A 176 -12.47 -26.72 3.05
N GLN A 177 -12.09 -27.84 2.41
CA GLN A 177 -10.75 -27.96 1.83
C GLN A 177 -10.54 -27.18 0.52
N ASN A 178 -11.55 -27.10 -0.35
CA ASN A 178 -11.44 -26.41 -1.63
C ASN A 178 -12.63 -25.49 -1.87
N PHE A 179 -12.35 -24.32 -2.41
CA PHE A 179 -13.35 -23.33 -2.75
C PHE A 179 -12.98 -22.61 -4.03
N ALA A 180 -13.96 -22.47 -4.92
CA ALA A 180 -13.81 -21.71 -6.15
C ALA A 180 -14.97 -20.73 -6.29
N ILE A 181 -14.64 -19.49 -6.62
CA ILE A 181 -15.61 -18.50 -7.05
C ILE A 181 -15.11 -17.82 -8.32
N MET A 182 -16.01 -17.71 -9.29
CA MET A 182 -15.68 -17.15 -10.59
C MET A 182 -16.79 -16.26 -11.13
N ASN A 183 -16.42 -15.30 -11.97
CA ASN A 183 -17.35 -14.42 -12.69
C ASN A 183 -18.35 -13.68 -11.78
N SER A 184 -18.03 -13.51 -10.49
CA SER A 184 -18.99 -13.10 -9.47
C SER A 184 -18.66 -11.71 -8.92
N ASN A 185 -19.68 -11.00 -8.43
CA ASN A 185 -19.54 -9.62 -7.97
C ASN A 185 -19.96 -9.47 -6.50
N PHE A 186 -19.21 -8.70 -5.71
CA PHE A 186 -19.52 -8.30 -4.34
C PHE A 186 -19.57 -6.79 -4.26
N ILE A 187 -20.75 -6.23 -3.96
CA ILE A 187 -21.03 -4.81 -4.04
C ILE A 187 -21.65 -4.33 -2.73
N ASN A 188 -20.99 -3.38 -2.08
CA ASN A 188 -21.43 -2.74 -0.84
C ASN A 188 -21.62 -3.72 0.34
N THR A 189 -20.73 -4.70 0.51
CA THR A 189 -20.69 -5.57 1.69
C THR A 189 -20.11 -4.82 2.88
N THR A 190 -20.86 -4.67 3.97
CA THR A 190 -20.41 -3.90 5.15
C THR A 190 -19.52 -4.69 6.12
N GLY A 191 -19.51 -6.01 6.02
CA GLY A 191 -18.61 -6.92 6.75
C GLY A 191 -17.48 -7.42 5.85
N ILE A 192 -17.25 -8.74 5.84
CA ILE A 192 -16.24 -9.37 4.97
C ILE A 192 -16.95 -10.09 3.82
N ALA A 193 -16.56 -9.85 2.57
CA ALA A 193 -17.17 -10.53 1.45
C ALA A 193 -16.85 -12.04 1.47
N ILE A 194 -15.57 -12.40 1.63
CA ILE A 194 -15.15 -13.81 1.73
C ILE A 194 -14.18 -14.00 2.89
N ARG A 195 -14.52 -14.91 3.83
CA ARG A 195 -13.58 -15.40 4.85
C ARG A 195 -13.22 -16.86 4.60
N LEU A 196 -11.91 -17.11 4.61
CA LEU A 196 -11.30 -18.42 4.41
C LEU A 196 -10.61 -18.85 5.71
N THR A 197 -10.98 -19.99 6.28
CA THR A 197 -10.32 -20.52 7.49
C THR A 197 -9.01 -21.24 7.17
N TYR A 198 -8.25 -21.63 8.20
CA TYR A 198 -7.02 -22.43 8.08
C TYR A 198 -7.21 -23.83 7.52
N LYS A 199 -8.46 -24.27 7.38
CA LYS A 199 -8.78 -25.54 6.77
C LYS A 199 -8.80 -25.48 5.25
N VAL A 200 -9.01 -24.29 4.68
CA VAL A 200 -9.09 -24.14 3.23
C VAL A 200 -7.71 -24.28 2.63
N LYS A 201 -7.52 -25.34 1.86
CA LYS A 201 -6.25 -25.67 1.23
C LYS A 201 -6.12 -24.93 -0.09
N ASN A 202 -7.10 -25.07 -0.98
CA ASN A 202 -7.02 -24.51 -2.32
C ASN A 202 -8.18 -23.54 -2.57
N VAL A 203 -7.83 -22.32 -2.93
CA VAL A 203 -8.78 -21.27 -3.25
C VAL A 203 -8.53 -20.74 -4.65
N THR A 204 -9.59 -20.64 -5.45
CA THR A 204 -9.57 -19.96 -6.75
C THR A 204 -10.60 -18.84 -6.74
N ILE A 205 -10.15 -17.62 -7.01
CA ILE A 205 -10.99 -16.43 -7.20
C ILE A 205 -10.64 -15.86 -8.56
N GLU A 206 -11.47 -16.11 -9.57
CA GLU A 206 -11.18 -15.74 -10.96
C GLU A 206 -12.25 -14.81 -11.52
N ASN A 207 -11.84 -13.76 -12.23
CA ASN A 207 -12.76 -12.85 -12.91
C ASN A 207 -13.88 -12.30 -12.00
N CYS A 208 -13.53 -11.98 -10.75
CA CYS A 208 -14.48 -11.46 -9.76
C CYS A 208 -14.33 -9.94 -9.58
N SER A 209 -15.41 -9.27 -9.17
CA SER A 209 -15.38 -7.84 -8.85
C SER A 209 -15.79 -7.60 -7.40
N PHE A 210 -15.00 -6.81 -6.68
CA PHE A 210 -15.26 -6.39 -5.31
C PHE A 210 -15.28 -4.86 -5.28
N ILE A 211 -16.44 -4.28 -4.96
CA ILE A 211 -16.67 -2.83 -5.03
C ILE A 211 -17.28 -2.33 -3.72
N ASN A 212 -16.64 -1.33 -3.11
CA ASN A 212 -17.10 -0.66 -1.89
C ASN A 212 -17.35 -1.60 -0.70
N ASN A 213 -16.54 -2.66 -0.55
CA ASN A 213 -16.68 -3.60 0.56
C ASN A 213 -15.78 -3.22 1.73
N THR A 214 -16.27 -3.36 2.96
CA THR A 214 -15.45 -3.09 4.16
C THR A 214 -14.27 -4.06 4.25
N TYR A 215 -14.39 -5.30 3.80
CA TYR A 215 -13.26 -6.19 3.52
C TYR A 215 -13.62 -7.09 2.35
N SER A 216 -12.80 -7.17 1.31
CA SER A 216 -13.08 -8.09 0.20
C SER A 216 -12.80 -9.53 0.59
N ILE A 217 -11.58 -9.83 1.05
CA ILE A 217 -11.16 -11.19 1.38
C ILE A 217 -10.31 -11.18 2.65
N ARG A 218 -10.58 -12.14 3.55
CA ARG A 218 -9.73 -12.44 4.71
C ARG A 218 -9.41 -13.92 4.76
N SER A 219 -8.13 -14.26 4.91
CA SER A 219 -7.64 -15.62 4.91
C SER A 219 -6.72 -15.89 6.11
N ALA A 220 -6.69 -17.13 6.59
CA ALA A 220 -5.91 -17.50 7.76
C ALA A 220 -5.27 -18.88 7.61
N GLY A 221 -4.03 -18.97 7.11
CA GLY A 221 -3.25 -20.21 7.09
C GLY A 221 -3.58 -21.20 5.96
N ASN A 222 -3.97 -20.70 4.78
CA ASN A 222 -4.32 -21.53 3.62
C ASN A 222 -3.11 -22.18 2.94
N GLU A 223 -3.25 -23.27 2.19
CA GLU A 223 -2.13 -23.86 1.44
C GLU A 223 -1.82 -23.05 0.17
N ASN A 224 -2.82 -22.83 -0.69
CA ASN A 224 -2.72 -22.15 -1.99
C ASN A 224 -3.92 -21.21 -2.22
N ILE A 225 -3.64 -19.97 -2.61
CA ILE A 225 -4.66 -19.01 -3.06
C ILE A 225 -4.28 -18.48 -4.44
N LEU A 226 -5.20 -18.60 -5.40
CA LEU A 226 -5.12 -17.97 -6.71
C LEU A 226 -6.19 -16.87 -6.80
N ILE A 227 -5.76 -15.64 -7.07
CA ILE A 227 -6.63 -14.51 -7.44
C ILE A 227 -6.22 -14.07 -8.85
N SER A 228 -7.10 -14.20 -9.82
CA SER A 228 -6.80 -13.84 -11.21
C SER A 228 -7.91 -13.03 -11.85
N LYS A 229 -7.53 -12.13 -12.77
CA LYS A 229 -8.46 -11.33 -13.59
C LYS A 229 -9.52 -10.56 -12.78
N SER A 230 -9.21 -10.25 -11.52
CA SER A 230 -10.20 -9.73 -10.57
C SER A 230 -9.98 -8.25 -10.29
N SER A 231 -11.05 -7.55 -9.91
CA SER A 231 -11.02 -6.11 -9.66
C SER A 231 -11.46 -5.78 -8.24
N PHE A 232 -10.67 -4.99 -7.54
CA PHE A 232 -10.91 -4.53 -6.17
C PHE A 232 -10.91 -3.00 -6.16
N ILE A 233 -12.10 -2.40 -6.01
CA ILE A 233 -12.30 -0.95 -6.07
C ILE A 233 -12.95 -0.43 -4.80
N ASN A 234 -12.33 0.58 -4.17
CA ASN A 234 -12.83 1.24 -2.96
C ASN A 234 -13.13 0.29 -1.79
N ASN A 235 -12.40 -0.83 -1.68
CA ASN A 235 -12.56 -1.73 -0.54
C ASN A 235 -11.56 -1.38 0.55
N SER A 236 -11.71 -1.98 1.74
CA SER A 236 -10.50 -2.15 2.55
C SER A 236 -9.60 -3.23 1.97
N ALA A 237 -8.35 -3.21 2.42
CA ALA A 237 -7.33 -4.16 2.01
C ALA A 237 -7.79 -5.62 2.13
N ILE A 238 -7.34 -6.43 1.19
CA ILE A 238 -7.39 -7.88 1.30
C ILE A 238 -6.32 -8.31 2.30
N GLU A 239 -6.67 -9.20 3.24
CA GLU A 239 -5.73 -9.76 4.20
C GLU A 239 -5.57 -11.25 3.96
N LEU A 240 -4.38 -11.67 3.52
CA LEU A 240 -4.08 -13.06 3.23
C LEU A 240 -2.99 -13.60 4.15
N SER A 241 -3.22 -14.81 4.64
CA SER A 241 -2.21 -15.64 5.27
C SER A 241 -2.25 -17.02 4.63
N SER A 242 -1.18 -17.41 3.93
CA SER A 242 -1.14 -18.67 3.18
C SER A 242 0.29 -19.15 2.94
N ASN A 243 0.51 -20.43 2.64
CA ASN A 243 1.81 -20.92 2.22
C ASN A 243 2.20 -20.38 0.83
N ALA A 244 1.27 -20.43 -0.14
CA ALA A 244 1.49 -19.95 -1.51
C ALA A 244 0.35 -19.06 -2.00
N VAL A 245 0.67 -17.89 -2.53
CA VAL A 245 -0.31 -16.97 -3.13
C VAL A 245 0.10 -16.56 -4.54
N ILE A 246 -0.83 -16.64 -5.49
CA ILE A 246 -0.67 -16.13 -6.85
C ILE A 246 -1.73 -15.06 -7.08
N ILE A 247 -1.30 -13.87 -7.46
CA ILE A 247 -2.17 -12.76 -7.87
C ILE A 247 -1.74 -12.34 -9.27
N GLU A 248 -2.63 -12.46 -10.25
CA GLU A 248 -2.31 -12.14 -11.63
C GLU A 248 -3.44 -11.42 -12.37
N ASP A 249 -3.07 -10.61 -13.36
CA ASP A 249 -3.99 -9.93 -14.27
C ASP A 249 -5.10 -9.13 -13.54
N SER A 250 -4.80 -8.59 -12.36
CA SER A 250 -5.82 -8.02 -11.46
C SER A 250 -5.64 -6.53 -11.23
N ASN A 251 -6.72 -5.84 -10.84
CA ASN A 251 -6.73 -4.40 -10.61
C ASN A 251 -7.15 -4.04 -9.18
N PHE A 252 -6.38 -3.16 -8.54
CA PHE A 252 -6.61 -2.68 -7.19
C PHE A 252 -6.61 -1.16 -7.19
N THR A 253 -7.78 -0.55 -7.07
CA THR A 253 -7.96 0.90 -7.18
C THR A 253 -8.64 1.50 -5.95
N ASN A 254 -8.06 2.57 -5.40
CA ASN A 254 -8.62 3.34 -4.29
C ASN A 254 -8.93 2.50 -3.03
N ASN A 255 -8.20 1.40 -2.79
CA ASN A 255 -8.42 0.60 -1.59
C ASN A 255 -7.70 1.21 -0.37
N HIS A 256 -8.23 0.94 0.81
CA HIS A 256 -7.73 1.49 2.07
C HIS A 256 -7.31 0.42 3.08
N GLY A 257 -6.13 0.56 3.65
CA GLY A 257 -5.64 -0.28 4.74
C GLY A 257 -5.56 0.52 6.03
N ASP A 258 -6.37 0.16 7.03
CA ASP A 258 -6.29 0.76 8.39
C ASP A 258 -4.94 0.51 9.08
N TYR A 259 -4.21 -0.50 8.61
CA TYR A 259 -2.86 -0.85 9.05
C TYR A 259 -1.84 -0.81 7.90
N SER A 260 -1.33 -1.96 7.47
CA SER A 260 -0.36 -2.09 6.37
C SER A 260 -1.02 -2.71 5.15
N GLY A 261 -0.58 -2.33 3.95
CA GLY A 261 -1.15 -2.77 2.69
C GLY A 261 -2.47 -2.06 2.41
N GLY A 262 -2.49 -1.04 1.54
CA GLY A 262 -3.74 -0.36 1.19
C GLY A 262 -4.68 -1.23 0.34
N ALA A 263 -4.10 -2.08 -0.50
CA ALA A 263 -4.81 -3.06 -1.32
C ALA A 263 -4.62 -4.49 -0.80
N ILE A 264 -3.38 -4.85 -0.44
CA ILE A 264 -3.02 -6.22 -0.07
C ILE A 264 -2.11 -6.20 1.15
N ASN A 265 -2.51 -6.91 2.20
CA ASN A 265 -1.67 -7.30 3.33
C ASN A 265 -1.45 -8.81 3.26
N LEU A 266 -0.23 -9.24 2.93
CA LEU A 266 0.09 -10.63 2.62
C LEU A 266 1.19 -11.18 3.53
N ILE A 267 0.85 -12.25 4.23
CA ILE A 267 1.77 -13.09 5.00
C ILE A 267 1.87 -14.45 4.31
N ALA A 268 3.00 -14.74 3.65
CA ALA A 268 3.16 -16.01 2.95
C ALA A 268 4.59 -16.49 2.82
N ASN A 269 4.80 -17.80 2.65
CA ASN A 269 6.14 -18.34 2.41
C ASN A 269 6.59 -18.00 0.99
N VAL A 270 5.75 -18.28 -0.01
CA VAL A 270 6.05 -17.97 -1.42
C VAL A 270 4.90 -17.20 -2.03
N SER A 271 5.16 -16.12 -2.77
CA SER A 271 4.09 -15.50 -3.57
C SER A 271 4.56 -14.93 -4.88
N ASN A 272 3.65 -14.95 -5.86
CA ASN A 272 3.81 -14.37 -7.17
C ASN A 272 2.71 -13.32 -7.40
N ILE A 273 3.11 -12.08 -7.66
CA ILE A 273 2.21 -10.98 -8.00
C ILE A 273 2.63 -10.45 -9.38
N SER A 274 1.76 -10.59 -10.37
CA SER A 274 2.11 -10.25 -11.75
C SER A 274 1.01 -9.59 -12.56
N ASN A 275 1.40 -8.89 -13.63
CA ASN A 275 0.48 -8.30 -14.62
C ASN A 275 -0.65 -7.46 -14.00
N SER A 276 -0.41 -6.85 -12.84
CA SER A 276 -1.46 -6.24 -12.02
C SER A 276 -1.23 -4.75 -11.84
N ILE A 277 -2.33 -4.01 -11.62
CA ILE A 277 -2.32 -2.56 -11.44
C ILE A 277 -2.76 -2.22 -10.02
N PHE A 278 -1.98 -1.36 -9.36
CA PHE A 278 -2.24 -0.82 -8.03
C PHE A 278 -2.27 0.70 -8.12
N MET A 279 -3.46 1.29 -7.99
CA MET A 279 -3.65 2.72 -8.18
C MET A 279 -4.36 3.37 -6.98
N ASN A 280 -3.82 4.49 -6.49
CA ASN A 280 -4.43 5.32 -5.43
C ASN A 280 -4.77 4.54 -4.14
N ASN A 281 -4.06 3.46 -3.85
CA ASN A 281 -4.29 2.72 -2.62
C ASN A 281 -3.58 3.42 -1.46
N VAL A 282 -4.19 3.40 -0.28
CA VAL A 282 -3.70 4.14 0.88
C VAL A 282 -3.62 3.22 2.09
N ALA A 283 -2.44 3.12 2.70
CA ALA A 283 -2.23 2.44 3.98
C ALA A 283 -1.88 3.44 5.09
N ARG A 284 -2.29 3.12 6.32
CA ARG A 284 -1.89 3.90 7.49
C ARG A 284 -0.41 3.72 7.86
N TYR A 285 0.18 2.54 7.70
CA TYR A 285 1.55 2.27 8.14
C TYR A 285 2.46 1.89 6.98
N ASP A 286 2.58 0.61 6.65
CA ASP A 286 3.57 0.16 5.67
C ASP A 286 2.89 -0.31 4.38
N GLY A 287 3.51 -0.07 3.23
CA GLY A 287 3.03 -0.59 1.94
C GLY A 287 1.74 0.10 1.50
N GLY A 288 1.83 1.30 0.93
CA GLY A 288 0.65 2.07 0.54
C GLY A 288 -0.31 1.31 -0.37
N ALA A 289 0.20 0.42 -1.24
CA ALA A 289 -0.61 -0.61 -1.91
C ALA A 289 -0.41 -1.99 -1.29
N ILE A 290 0.83 -2.47 -1.18
CA ILE A 290 1.12 -3.86 -0.82
C ILE A 290 2.06 -3.91 0.37
N TYR A 291 1.69 -4.68 1.39
CA TYR A 291 2.59 -5.12 2.43
C TYR A 291 2.84 -6.63 2.30
N LEU A 292 4.12 -7.01 2.24
CA LEU A 292 4.57 -8.39 2.11
C LEU A 292 5.43 -8.79 3.31
N ASN A 293 5.11 -9.92 3.94
CA ASN A 293 5.89 -10.52 5.02
C ASN A 293 6.02 -12.03 4.81
N GLY A 294 7.25 -12.54 4.68
CA GLY A 294 7.42 -13.91 4.20
C GLY A 294 8.85 -14.37 3.96
N ASP A 295 9.00 -15.38 3.10
CA ASP A 295 10.29 -15.95 2.73
C ASP A 295 10.72 -15.49 1.32
N VAL A 296 9.93 -15.81 0.28
CA VAL A 296 10.26 -15.54 -1.12
C VAL A 296 9.12 -14.86 -1.88
N PHE A 297 9.40 -13.69 -2.46
CA PHE A 297 8.43 -12.96 -3.28
C PHE A 297 8.92 -12.70 -4.71
N TYR A 298 8.04 -12.93 -5.68
CA TYR A 298 8.22 -12.58 -7.09
C TYR A 298 7.17 -11.57 -7.49
N ILE A 299 7.61 -10.38 -7.91
CA ILE A 299 6.75 -9.31 -8.39
C ILE A 299 7.20 -8.94 -9.80
N PHE A 300 6.35 -9.07 -10.81
CA PHE A 300 6.76 -8.72 -12.16
C PHE A 300 5.66 -8.19 -13.06
N ASN A 301 6.03 -7.29 -13.97
CA ASN A 301 5.08 -6.70 -14.92
C ASN A 301 3.89 -6.00 -14.24
N CYS A 302 4.13 -5.37 -13.08
CA CYS A 302 3.12 -4.67 -12.30
C CYS A 302 3.27 -3.16 -12.41
N THR A 303 2.16 -2.43 -12.27
CA THR A 303 2.15 -0.96 -12.29
C THR A 303 1.60 -0.41 -10.97
N PHE A 304 2.34 0.48 -10.33
CA PHE A 304 2.01 1.13 -9.06
C PHE A 304 1.93 2.64 -9.24
N ILE A 305 0.73 3.21 -9.12
CA ILE A 305 0.45 4.62 -9.40
C ILE A 305 -0.15 5.29 -8.18
N ALA A 306 0.47 6.36 -7.70
CA ALA A 306 -0.10 7.25 -6.69
C ALA A 306 -0.57 6.54 -5.40
N ASN A 307 0.13 5.47 -5.01
CA ASN A 307 -0.14 4.80 -3.75
C ASN A 307 0.57 5.51 -2.61
N THR A 308 -0.04 5.50 -1.42
CA THR A 308 0.44 6.29 -0.29
C THR A 308 0.44 5.51 1.02
N ALA A 309 1.57 5.51 1.70
CA ALA A 309 1.68 5.14 3.11
C ALA A 309 1.72 6.43 3.94
N ASN A 310 0.68 6.73 4.71
CA ASN A 310 0.41 8.09 5.22
C ASN A 310 0.67 8.32 6.72
N GLY A 311 0.84 7.27 7.52
CA GLY A 311 1.06 7.42 8.96
C GLY A 311 2.47 7.89 9.25
N SER A 312 2.66 8.47 10.44
CA SER A 312 3.99 8.86 10.91
C SER A 312 4.90 7.63 11.00
N ASN A 313 6.10 7.72 10.41
CA ASN A 313 7.06 6.62 10.29
C ASN A 313 6.55 5.47 9.39
N SER A 314 5.83 5.80 8.31
CA SER A 314 5.39 4.84 7.30
C SER A 314 6.48 4.52 6.27
N TYR A 315 6.47 3.29 5.78
CA TYR A 315 7.46 2.80 4.81
C TYR A 315 6.81 2.25 3.53
N GLY A 316 7.48 2.39 2.38
CA GLY A 316 7.07 1.76 1.14
C GLY A 316 5.77 2.35 0.58
N GLY A 317 5.84 3.50 -0.09
CA GLY A 317 4.62 4.19 -0.56
C GLY A 317 3.83 3.37 -1.56
N ALA A 318 4.48 2.54 -2.38
CA ALA A 318 3.82 1.49 -3.14
C ALA A 318 3.85 0.17 -2.38
N MET A 319 5.04 -0.31 -2.02
CA MET A 319 5.24 -1.65 -1.50
C MET A 319 6.28 -1.66 -0.38
N SER A 320 5.94 -2.34 0.71
CA SER A 320 6.87 -2.65 1.80
C SER A 320 7.04 -4.16 1.90
N VAL A 321 8.28 -4.64 1.90
CA VAL A 321 8.62 -6.06 1.89
C VAL A 321 9.53 -6.40 3.06
N LYS A 322 9.16 -7.42 3.83
CA LYS A 322 9.98 -8.06 4.87
C LYS A 322 10.13 -9.53 4.50
N ALA A 323 11.30 -9.92 3.97
CA ALA A 323 11.49 -11.26 3.41
C ALA A 323 12.94 -11.75 3.50
N ASN A 324 13.18 -13.03 3.21
CA ASN A 324 14.56 -13.50 3.00
C ASN A 324 15.04 -13.16 1.58
N ASN A 325 14.18 -13.39 0.57
CA ASN A 325 14.49 -13.14 -0.83
C ASN A 325 13.33 -12.45 -1.56
N THR A 326 13.65 -11.52 -2.47
CA THR A 326 12.63 -10.84 -3.28
C THR A 326 13.16 -10.46 -4.66
N ASN A 327 12.39 -10.77 -5.70
CA ASN A 327 12.68 -10.37 -7.07
C ASN A 327 11.56 -9.49 -7.61
N ILE A 328 11.90 -8.26 -7.97
CA ILE A 328 11.01 -7.28 -8.58
C ILE A 328 11.53 -7.00 -9.99
N SER A 329 10.71 -7.22 -11.01
CA SER A 329 11.15 -7.02 -12.39
C SER A 329 10.11 -6.44 -13.33
N SER A 330 10.54 -5.63 -14.31
CA SER A 330 9.62 -5.07 -15.31
C SER A 330 8.43 -4.32 -14.71
N CYS A 331 8.64 -3.62 -13.58
CA CYS A 331 7.58 -2.91 -12.88
C CYS A 331 7.72 -1.40 -13.05
N ASP A 332 6.57 -0.71 -13.06
CA ASP A 332 6.50 0.75 -13.14
C ASP A 332 5.95 1.34 -11.83
N PHE A 333 6.74 2.18 -11.16
CA PHE A 333 6.40 2.88 -9.93
C PHE A 333 6.33 4.38 -10.18
N PHE A 334 5.13 4.94 -10.19
CA PHE A 334 4.86 6.32 -10.51
C PHE A 334 4.15 7.05 -9.37
N ASN A 335 4.72 8.16 -8.91
CA ASN A 335 4.10 9.08 -7.95
C ASN A 335 3.67 8.45 -6.62
N ASN A 336 4.36 7.40 -6.15
CA ASN A 336 4.05 6.78 -4.86
C ASN A 336 4.76 7.54 -3.73
N SER A 337 4.17 7.54 -2.53
CA SER A 337 4.70 8.31 -1.42
C SER A 337 4.63 7.59 -0.07
N ALA A 338 5.71 7.64 0.71
CA ALA A 338 5.73 7.24 2.11
C ALA A 338 6.14 8.43 2.98
N SER A 339 5.70 8.48 4.23
CA SER A 339 6.08 9.59 5.11
C SER A 339 7.56 9.51 5.54
N SER A 340 8.19 8.33 5.52
CA SER A 340 9.54 8.16 6.10
C SER A 340 10.51 7.48 5.14
N LEU A 341 10.33 6.21 4.80
CA LEU A 341 11.33 5.46 4.05
C LEU A 341 10.72 4.81 2.79
N GLY A 342 11.42 4.88 1.67
CA GLY A 342 11.05 4.10 0.48
C GLY A 342 9.79 4.64 -0.19
N GLY A 343 9.88 5.75 -0.91
CA GLY A 343 8.68 6.39 -1.48
C GLY A 343 7.92 5.50 -2.47
N ALA A 344 8.61 4.62 -3.19
CA ALA A 344 7.97 3.47 -3.83
C ALA A 344 8.17 2.19 -3.02
N LEU A 345 9.43 1.80 -2.81
CA LEU A 345 9.80 0.50 -2.25
C LEU A 345 10.53 0.67 -0.93
N TYR A 346 10.06 -0.04 0.08
CA TYR A 346 10.84 -0.37 1.27
C TYR A 346 11.13 -1.87 1.28
N LEU A 347 12.40 -2.24 1.31
CA LEU A 347 12.88 -3.61 1.26
C LEU A 347 13.70 -3.91 2.51
N ASP A 348 13.23 -4.80 3.36
CA ASP A 348 13.94 -5.35 4.52
C ASP A 348 14.19 -6.84 4.29
N ILE A 349 15.34 -7.13 3.73
CA ILE A 349 15.69 -8.39 3.08
C ILE A 349 16.86 -9.07 3.79
N GLN A 350 16.68 -10.29 4.27
CA GLN A 350 17.71 -10.97 5.07
C GLN A 350 18.83 -11.61 4.24
N GLU A 351 18.59 -11.94 2.97
CA GLU A 351 19.58 -12.55 2.08
C GLU A 351 19.81 -11.66 0.85
N SER A 352 19.24 -12.03 -0.31
CA SER A 352 19.46 -11.38 -1.60
C SER A 352 18.17 -10.84 -2.18
N SER A 353 18.26 -9.69 -2.82
CA SER A 353 17.12 -9.14 -3.56
C SER A 353 17.58 -8.45 -4.84
N ILE A 354 16.72 -8.55 -5.85
CA ILE A 354 17.00 -8.04 -7.20
C ILE A 354 15.85 -7.16 -7.63
N VAL A 355 16.17 -5.95 -8.06
CA VAL A 355 15.28 -5.07 -8.82
C VAL A 355 15.85 -4.96 -10.24
N ASP A 356 15.09 -5.43 -11.23
CA ASP A 356 15.52 -5.51 -12.63
C ASP A 356 14.52 -4.82 -13.57
N ASN A 357 15.01 -4.16 -14.61
CA ASN A 357 14.18 -3.65 -15.70
C ASN A 357 12.97 -2.80 -15.24
N SER A 358 13.11 -2.03 -14.16
CA SER A 358 11.97 -1.33 -13.53
C SER A 358 12.13 0.19 -13.59
N THR A 359 11.01 0.90 -13.63
CA THR A 359 10.97 2.37 -13.72
C THR A 359 10.44 2.97 -12.44
N PHE A 360 11.15 3.96 -11.88
CA PHE A 360 10.74 4.72 -10.70
C PHE A 360 10.71 6.21 -11.03
N ARG A 361 9.52 6.81 -11.02
CA ARG A 361 9.33 8.23 -11.31
C ARG A 361 8.45 8.94 -10.31
N PHE A 362 8.84 10.16 -9.92
CA PHE A 362 8.05 11.03 -9.05
C PHE A 362 7.70 10.45 -7.68
N ASN A 363 8.41 9.42 -7.21
CA ASN A 363 8.14 8.84 -5.90
C ASN A 363 8.77 9.71 -4.79
N SER A 364 8.19 9.71 -3.58
CA SER A 364 8.61 10.61 -2.50
C SER A 364 8.64 9.96 -1.10
N ALA A 365 9.70 10.22 -0.32
CA ALA A 365 9.81 9.85 1.11
C ALA A 365 10.93 10.64 1.80
N ASP A 366 11.04 10.64 3.13
CA ASP A 366 12.15 11.33 3.82
C ASP A 366 13.53 10.73 3.48
N GLU A 367 13.63 9.42 3.31
CA GLU A 367 14.86 8.74 2.84
C GLU A 367 14.57 7.60 1.85
N GLY A 368 15.33 7.57 0.74
CA GLY A 368 15.12 6.59 -0.32
C GLY A 368 13.79 6.85 -1.06
N ALA A 369 13.68 8.01 -1.71
CA ALA A 369 12.47 8.49 -2.35
C ALA A 369 11.87 7.51 -3.36
N ALA A 370 12.69 6.71 -4.04
CA ALA A 370 12.22 5.57 -4.80
C ALA A 370 12.35 4.29 -3.96
N ILE A 371 13.57 3.96 -3.54
CA ILE A 371 13.89 2.66 -2.94
C ILE A 371 14.65 2.88 -1.65
N ASN A 372 14.20 2.26 -0.57
CA ASN A 372 14.92 2.13 0.68
C ASN A 372 15.18 0.66 0.96
N TRP A 373 16.44 0.28 1.15
CA TRP A 373 16.89 -1.10 1.17
C TRP A 373 17.73 -1.42 2.41
N TRP A 374 17.30 -2.43 3.15
CA TRP A 374 17.96 -2.97 4.32
C TRP A 374 18.21 -4.44 4.03
N GLY A 375 19.45 -4.92 4.14
CA GLY A 375 19.77 -6.32 3.87
C GLY A 375 21.23 -6.61 3.64
N ILE A 376 21.60 -7.77 3.10
CA ILE A 376 23.02 -8.15 2.92
C ILE A 376 23.48 -7.87 1.47
N GLU A 377 22.69 -8.24 0.47
CA GLU A 377 23.00 -8.05 -0.94
C GLU A 377 21.83 -7.44 -1.72
N ALA A 378 22.05 -6.25 -2.27
CA ALA A 378 21.06 -5.50 -3.04
C ALA A 378 21.56 -5.27 -4.47
N ILE A 379 20.84 -5.79 -5.46
CA ILE A 379 21.18 -5.65 -6.88
C ILE A 379 20.08 -4.85 -7.58
N LEU A 380 20.43 -3.69 -8.13
CA LEU A 380 19.57 -2.88 -8.98
C LEU A 380 20.16 -2.85 -10.39
N LYS A 381 19.41 -3.30 -11.39
CA LYS A 381 19.93 -3.33 -12.77
C LYS A 381 18.90 -3.02 -13.83
N ASN A 382 19.37 -2.56 -14.99
CA ASN A 382 18.57 -2.22 -16.18
C ASN A 382 17.39 -1.29 -15.87
N SER A 383 17.49 -0.48 -14.81
CA SER A 383 16.35 0.23 -14.23
C SER A 383 16.49 1.74 -14.41
N THR A 384 15.38 2.46 -14.38
CA THR A 384 15.34 3.92 -14.55
C THR A 384 14.82 4.57 -13.29
N LEU A 385 15.55 5.55 -12.74
CA LEU A 385 15.14 6.34 -11.58
C LEU A 385 15.26 7.83 -11.90
N LEU A 386 14.12 8.46 -12.16
CA LEU A 386 14.05 9.88 -12.54
C LEU A 386 13.07 10.61 -11.62
N ASP A 387 13.39 11.86 -11.28
CA ASP A 387 12.46 12.77 -10.60
C ASP A 387 11.89 12.28 -9.24
N ASN A 388 12.58 11.39 -8.52
CA ASN A 388 12.14 10.90 -7.20
C ASN A 388 12.66 11.82 -6.09
N LYS A 389 11.80 12.28 -5.17
CA LYS A 389 12.04 13.38 -4.23
C LYS A 389 12.21 12.91 -2.78
N ALA A 390 13.34 13.21 -2.12
CA ALA A 390 13.44 13.02 -0.67
C ALA A 390 13.62 14.33 0.09
N SER A 391 13.16 14.33 1.33
CA SER A 391 13.29 15.46 2.25
C SER A 391 14.75 15.85 2.46
N SER A 392 15.00 17.14 2.51
CA SER A 392 16.32 17.69 2.80
C SER A 392 16.58 17.78 4.30
N LYS A 393 17.86 17.86 4.71
CA LYS A 393 18.24 17.72 6.13
C LYS A 393 18.84 19.00 6.74
N SER A 394 19.71 19.71 6.01
CA SER A 394 20.34 20.94 6.56
C SER A 394 21.23 21.70 5.57
N LEU A 395 21.47 22.98 5.89
CA LEU A 395 22.60 23.80 5.42
C LEU A 395 23.70 23.88 6.48
N SER A 396 24.96 23.69 6.09
CA SER A 396 26.13 23.78 6.98
C SER A 396 27.29 24.53 6.35
N LEU A 397 28.21 25.07 7.16
CA LEU A 397 29.48 25.61 6.67
C LEU A 397 30.52 24.49 6.52
N ASP A 398 31.32 24.53 5.47
CA ASP A 398 32.38 23.55 5.22
C ASP A 398 33.66 24.25 4.67
N GLY A 399 34.53 24.77 5.53
CA GLY A 399 35.75 25.48 5.12
C GLY A 399 36.11 26.68 5.99
N ASP A 400 37.07 27.50 5.52
CA ASP A 400 37.54 28.71 6.20
C ASP A 400 36.82 29.97 5.69
N ILE A 401 36.15 30.70 6.59
CA ILE A 401 35.37 31.89 6.30
C ILE A 401 36.23 33.16 6.09
N ASP A 402 37.53 33.10 6.33
CA ASP A 402 38.43 34.24 6.21
C ASP A 402 38.82 34.57 4.75
N GLU A 403 38.60 33.63 3.82
CA GLU A 403 38.88 33.82 2.38
C GLU A 403 37.72 33.38 1.47
N VAL A 404 36.96 32.34 1.82
CA VAL A 404 35.88 31.81 0.98
C VAL A 404 34.73 31.28 1.83
N ILE A 405 33.54 31.86 1.66
CA ILE A 405 32.32 31.28 2.27
C ILE A 405 32.00 30.00 1.50
N THR A 406 32.11 28.86 2.17
CA THR A 406 31.72 27.56 1.62
C THR A 406 30.51 27.02 2.38
N ILE A 407 29.39 26.88 1.68
CA ILE A 407 28.13 26.39 2.25
C ILE A 407 27.81 25.04 1.62
N LYS A 408 27.62 24.04 2.45
CA LYS A 408 27.22 22.69 2.07
C LYS A 408 25.73 22.50 2.32
N PHE A 409 25.01 22.13 1.28
CA PHE A 409 23.61 21.74 1.30
C PHE A 409 23.52 20.21 1.36
N THR A 410 22.69 19.66 2.24
CA THR A 410 22.59 18.21 2.41
C THR A 410 21.14 17.73 2.29
N GLY A 411 20.95 16.68 1.49
CA GLY A 411 19.67 15.97 1.38
C GLY A 411 19.53 14.82 2.38
N GLY A 412 18.38 14.15 2.34
CA GLY A 412 18.24 12.75 2.74
C GLY A 412 19.31 11.87 2.07
N ASN A 413 19.55 10.67 2.61
CA ASN A 413 20.70 9.87 2.22
C ASN A 413 20.69 9.50 0.72
N ASN A 414 21.48 10.23 -0.09
CA ASN A 414 22.30 9.85 -1.28
C ASN A 414 22.12 10.79 -2.47
N TYR A 415 23.09 10.77 -3.41
CA TYR A 415 23.37 11.79 -4.44
C TYR A 415 22.17 12.43 -5.15
N ILE A 416 21.02 11.75 -5.26
CA ILE A 416 19.78 12.33 -5.80
C ILE A 416 18.56 11.74 -5.09
N ASN A 417 18.65 11.50 -3.79
CA ASN A 417 17.57 11.17 -2.85
C ASN A 417 16.74 9.90 -3.16
N ALA A 418 16.92 9.26 -4.30
CA ALA A 418 16.07 8.17 -4.79
C ALA A 418 16.34 6.82 -4.12
N ILE A 419 17.60 6.51 -3.75
CA ILE A 419 17.96 5.18 -3.24
C ILE A 419 18.69 5.31 -1.92
N TYR A 420 18.24 4.59 -0.90
CA TYR A 420 18.98 4.30 0.31
C TYR A 420 19.31 2.80 0.39
N SER A 421 20.54 2.45 0.79
CA SER A 421 20.91 1.08 1.14
C SER A 421 21.85 1.05 2.35
N SER A 422 21.63 0.12 3.29
CA SER A 422 22.46 -0.07 4.48
C SER A 422 23.69 -0.99 4.26
N SER A 423 23.80 -1.67 3.11
CA SER A 423 24.80 -2.72 2.86
C SER A 423 25.42 -2.67 1.45
N GLY A 424 25.94 -3.79 0.94
CA GLY A 424 26.48 -3.88 -0.42
C GLY A 424 25.39 -3.65 -1.45
N PHE A 425 25.56 -2.61 -2.27
CA PHE A 425 24.59 -2.21 -3.29
C PHE A 425 25.29 -2.21 -4.66
N GLU A 426 24.85 -3.08 -5.56
CA GLU A 426 25.32 -3.16 -6.94
C GLU A 426 24.30 -2.48 -7.86
N MET A 427 24.79 -1.53 -8.67
CA MET A 427 24.07 -0.92 -9.78
C MET A 427 24.67 -1.35 -11.10
N LYS A 428 23.81 -1.80 -12.03
CA LYS A 428 24.23 -2.14 -13.38
C LYS A 428 23.26 -1.59 -14.42
N ASP A 429 23.76 -0.75 -15.32
CA ASP A 429 22.96 -0.16 -16.40
C ASP A 429 21.72 0.60 -15.87
N VAL A 430 21.91 1.43 -14.84
CA VAL A 430 20.83 2.19 -14.19
C VAL A 430 20.79 3.62 -14.74
N VAL A 431 19.69 4.02 -15.38
CA VAL A 431 19.47 5.41 -15.81
C VAL A 431 19.05 6.25 -14.61
N TYR A 432 19.73 7.37 -14.35
CA TYR A 432 19.59 8.13 -13.10
C TYR A 432 19.48 9.64 -13.35
N TRP A 433 18.58 10.34 -12.63
CA TRP A 433 18.33 11.81 -12.55
C TRP A 433 18.59 12.68 -13.78
N ASN A 434 19.84 12.84 -14.20
CA ASN A 434 20.25 13.63 -15.36
C ASN A 434 20.14 12.82 -16.67
N GLY A 435 19.66 11.58 -16.60
CA GLY A 435 19.54 10.66 -17.72
C GLY A 435 20.83 9.88 -18.02
N GLU A 436 21.87 10.02 -17.20
CA GLU A 436 23.11 9.24 -17.35
C GLU A 436 22.92 7.81 -16.86
N ILE A 437 23.70 6.90 -17.45
CA ILE A 437 23.74 5.49 -17.05
C ILE A 437 24.84 5.31 -16.01
N ILE A 438 24.45 4.82 -14.84
CA ILE A 438 25.34 4.51 -13.72
C ILE A 438 25.54 3.01 -13.65
N ASN A 439 26.82 2.62 -13.58
CA ASN A 439 27.28 1.29 -13.22
C ASN A 439 28.15 1.46 -11.98
N SER A 440 27.85 0.76 -10.88
CA SER A 440 28.70 0.82 -9.69
C SER A 440 29.95 -0.05 -9.90
N GLY A 441 31.14 0.52 -9.70
CA GLY A 441 32.27 -0.23 -9.14
C GLY A 441 32.13 -0.38 -7.61
N ASN A 442 33.20 -0.69 -6.87
CA ASN A 442 33.19 -0.79 -5.39
C ASN A 442 32.76 0.50 -4.65
N ASP A 443 32.50 1.59 -5.35
CA ASP A 443 32.07 2.86 -4.78
C ASP A 443 30.54 2.87 -4.62
N ARG A 444 30.13 2.80 -3.35
CA ARG A 444 28.74 2.98 -2.90
C ARG A 444 28.19 4.32 -3.43
N PRO A 445 26.87 4.47 -3.65
CA PRO A 445 26.26 5.77 -3.86
C PRO A 445 26.73 6.73 -2.76
N ILE A 446 27.46 7.80 -3.11
CA ILE A 446 28.01 8.71 -2.11
C ILE A 446 26.83 9.40 -1.40
N ARG A 447 26.86 9.38 -0.07
CA ARG A 447 25.72 9.81 0.76
C ARG A 447 25.56 11.33 0.78
N ASN A 448 24.31 11.78 0.92
CA ASN A 448 23.92 13.16 1.28
C ASN A 448 24.30 14.26 0.28
N GLN A 449 24.49 13.94 -0.99
CA GLN A 449 24.77 14.95 -2.01
C GLN A 449 23.50 15.32 -2.78
N CYS A 450 23.36 16.59 -3.14
CA CYS A 450 22.27 17.23 -3.84
C CYS A 450 22.87 18.34 -4.72
N PRO A 451 23.50 17.98 -5.85
CA PRO A 451 24.02 18.95 -6.81
C PRO A 451 22.90 19.72 -7.51
N GLY A 452 23.23 20.88 -8.09
CA GLY A 452 22.29 21.68 -8.89
C GLY A 452 21.27 22.48 -8.08
N GLN A 453 21.51 22.68 -6.77
CA GLN A 453 20.60 23.36 -5.87
C GLN A 453 20.88 24.84 -5.72
N ASN A 454 19.83 25.65 -5.83
CA ASN A 454 19.92 27.10 -5.68
C ASN A 454 19.97 27.49 -4.20
N ILE A 455 21.11 27.98 -3.76
CA ILE A 455 21.32 28.54 -2.42
C ILE A 455 21.40 30.06 -2.53
N THR A 456 20.53 30.76 -1.81
CA THR A 456 20.60 32.22 -1.71
C THR A 456 21.58 32.60 -0.61
N LEU A 457 22.51 33.51 -0.90
CA LEU A 457 23.48 34.08 0.03
C LEU A 457 23.32 35.61 0.08
N GLU A 458 22.98 36.12 1.26
CA GLU A 458 22.90 37.55 1.58
C GLU A 458 24.05 37.92 2.51
N ILE A 459 24.76 39.02 2.24
CA ILE A 459 25.85 39.53 3.07
C ILE A 459 25.54 40.96 3.50
N TYR A 460 25.74 41.25 4.78
CA TYR A 460 25.44 42.52 5.42
C TYR A 460 26.70 43.12 6.07
N ASP A 461 26.83 44.45 6.05
CA ASP A 461 27.90 45.16 6.75
C ASP A 461 27.65 45.27 8.27
N SER A 462 28.58 45.90 9.00
CA SER A 462 28.48 46.11 10.44
C SER A 462 27.34 47.04 10.90
N GLN A 463 26.62 47.66 9.96
CA GLN A 463 25.46 48.52 10.19
C GLN A 463 24.16 47.85 9.71
N ASP A 464 24.20 46.53 9.44
CA ASP A 464 23.09 45.73 8.92
C ASP A 464 22.58 46.14 7.52
N ASN A 465 23.40 46.84 6.71
CA ASN A 465 23.03 47.12 5.32
C ASN A 465 23.38 45.93 4.44
N LEU A 466 22.47 45.54 3.53
CA LEU A 466 22.71 44.50 2.54
C LEU A 466 23.75 44.94 1.50
N VAL A 467 24.87 44.22 1.42
CA VAL A 467 26.02 44.49 0.53
C VAL A 467 26.07 43.53 -0.65
N ARG A 468 25.61 42.29 -0.48
CA ARG A 468 25.49 41.28 -1.54
C ARG A 468 24.21 40.46 -1.38
N ASN A 469 23.62 40.07 -2.51
CA ASN A 469 22.52 39.11 -2.59
C ASN A 469 22.73 38.26 -3.85
N LEU A 470 23.03 36.98 -3.67
CA LEU A 470 23.48 36.08 -4.72
C LEU A 470 22.67 34.78 -4.68
N THR A 471 22.44 34.18 -5.84
CA THR A 471 21.97 32.80 -5.95
C THR A 471 23.11 31.95 -6.50
N LEU A 472 23.59 31.02 -5.69
CA LEU A 472 24.68 30.11 -6.02
C LEU A 472 24.11 28.71 -6.26
N VAL A 473 24.70 27.96 -7.20
CA VAL A 473 24.26 26.60 -7.54
C VAL A 473 25.22 25.59 -6.95
N SER A 474 24.70 24.63 -6.18
CA SER A 474 25.52 23.60 -5.54
C SER A 474 26.24 22.73 -6.57
N ASP A 475 27.52 22.48 -6.32
CA ASP A 475 28.35 21.60 -7.15
C ASP A 475 28.03 20.12 -6.92
N GLY A 476 28.83 19.25 -7.57
CA GLY A 476 28.77 17.80 -7.37
C GLY A 476 28.77 17.40 -5.90
N GLU A 477 29.57 18.05 -5.06
CA GLU A 477 29.70 17.79 -3.62
C GLU A 477 28.65 18.50 -2.75
N SER A 478 27.67 19.14 -3.40
CA SER A 478 26.60 19.92 -2.77
C SER A 478 27.07 21.18 -2.08
N LYS A 479 28.18 21.74 -2.54
CA LYS A 479 28.78 22.96 -2.01
C LYS A 479 28.52 24.13 -2.94
N VAL A 480 28.31 25.29 -2.34
CA VAL A 480 28.42 26.58 -3.02
C VAL A 480 29.55 27.36 -2.40
N TYR A 481 30.25 28.14 -3.24
CA TYR A 481 31.42 28.92 -2.84
C TYR A 481 31.20 30.38 -3.18
N TYR A 482 31.60 31.26 -2.26
CA TYR A 482 31.69 32.69 -2.51
C TYR A 482 33.03 33.23 -2.01
N ASP A 483 33.86 33.66 -2.95
CA ASP A 483 35.13 34.35 -2.69
C ASP A 483 34.83 35.76 -2.16
N ILE A 484 35.30 36.07 -0.95
CA ILE A 484 35.03 37.34 -0.28
C ILE A 484 36.06 38.43 -0.61
N SER A 485 37.05 38.15 -1.46
CA SER A 485 38.15 39.07 -1.79
C SER A 485 37.68 40.38 -2.44
N ASP A 486 36.47 40.39 -2.99
CA ASP A 486 35.80 41.56 -3.58
C ASP A 486 35.16 42.49 -2.54
N LEU A 487 35.04 42.06 -1.29
CA LEU A 487 34.48 42.87 -0.20
C LEU A 487 35.53 43.81 0.41
N PRO A 488 35.14 45.04 0.79
CA PRO A 488 36.01 45.95 1.54
C PRO A 488 36.44 45.39 2.90
N TYR A 489 37.50 45.95 3.47
CA TYR A 489 37.89 45.66 4.85
C TYR A 489 36.74 45.97 5.81
N GLY A 490 36.41 45.03 6.69
CA GLY A 490 35.36 45.21 7.68
C GLY A 490 34.84 43.90 8.27
N ASN A 491 33.91 44.07 9.22
CA ASN A 491 33.13 42.98 9.80
C ASN A 491 31.83 42.83 9.02
N TYR A 492 31.49 41.59 8.69
CA TYR A 492 30.28 41.25 7.94
C TYR A 492 29.49 40.17 8.66
N SER A 493 28.19 40.16 8.41
CA SER A 493 27.32 39.02 8.67
C SER A 493 26.78 38.47 7.36
N PHE A 494 26.37 37.21 7.35
CA PHE A 494 25.70 36.62 6.20
C PHE A 494 24.55 35.73 6.63
N LYS A 495 23.61 35.57 5.69
CA LYS A 495 22.50 34.65 5.77
C LYS A 495 22.47 33.83 4.48
N ALA A 496 22.51 32.52 4.62
CA ALA A 496 22.37 31.57 3.51
C ALA A 496 21.12 30.73 3.70
N TYR A 497 20.32 30.54 2.66
CA TYR A 497 19.10 29.74 2.74
C TYR A 497 18.75 29.13 1.37
N HIS A 498 18.12 27.97 1.41
CA HIS A 498 17.48 27.38 0.24
C HIS A 498 16.03 27.85 0.24
N LEU A 499 15.55 28.35 -0.90
CA LEU A 499 14.16 28.77 -1.03
C LEU A 499 13.31 27.52 -1.16
N ASP A 500 12.24 27.43 -0.37
CA ASP A 500 11.25 26.37 -0.49
C ASP A 500 10.90 26.14 -1.96
N ASP A 501 11.09 24.91 -2.41
CA ASP A 501 10.57 24.44 -3.68
C ASP A 501 9.77 23.15 -3.49
N GLU A 502 9.19 22.68 -4.58
CA GLU A 502 8.42 21.43 -4.60
C GLU A 502 9.26 20.17 -4.33
N TYR A 503 10.58 20.28 -4.13
CA TYR A 503 11.49 19.16 -4.05
C TYR A 503 12.18 19.02 -2.70
N TYR A 504 12.68 20.11 -2.12
CA TYR A 504 13.55 20.05 -0.93
C TYR A 504 12.84 20.39 0.38
N GLY A 505 11.65 21.02 0.34
CA GLY A 505 10.90 21.39 1.56
C GLY A 505 11.67 22.36 2.48
N TYR A 506 10.98 22.99 3.44
CA TYR A 506 11.52 24.12 4.21
C TYR A 506 12.85 23.82 4.91
N ILE A 507 13.96 24.35 4.39
CA ILE A 507 15.26 24.32 5.08
C ILE A 507 15.48 25.64 5.80
N GLY A 508 15.77 25.55 7.10
CA GLY A 508 16.20 26.69 7.89
C GLY A 508 17.45 27.36 7.31
N GLY A 509 17.47 28.69 7.30
CA GLY A 509 18.65 29.45 6.89
C GLY A 509 19.82 29.30 7.86
N LEU A 510 21.03 29.29 7.32
CA LEU A 510 22.31 29.39 8.01
C LEU A 510 22.68 30.86 8.19
N ASN A 511 23.10 31.26 9.39
CA ASN A 511 23.61 32.61 9.64
C ASN A 511 25.03 32.54 10.19
N GLY A 512 25.86 33.52 9.87
CA GLY A 512 27.22 33.61 10.41
C GLY A 512 27.82 35.00 10.29
N THR A 513 29.02 35.16 10.82
CA THR A 513 29.80 36.41 10.77
C THR A 513 31.24 36.10 10.39
N PHE A 514 31.88 37.00 9.64
CA PHE A 514 33.28 36.88 9.24
C PHE A 514 33.95 38.26 9.17
N VAL A 515 35.29 38.26 9.14
CA VAL A 515 36.09 39.48 9.06
C VAL A 515 36.98 39.41 7.83
N VAL A 516 36.90 40.42 6.97
CA VAL A 516 37.81 40.52 5.82
C VAL A 516 39.10 41.19 6.29
N ASN A 517 40.10 40.38 6.67
CA ASN A 517 41.44 40.83 7.06
C ASN A 517 42.45 40.47 5.97
N ARG A 518 43.13 41.46 5.38
CA ARG A 518 44.31 41.17 4.56
C ARG A 518 45.50 41.02 5.51
N SER A 519 45.98 39.79 5.67
CA SER A 519 47.09 39.40 6.55
C SER A 519 48.24 40.42 6.51
N HIS A 520 48.63 40.92 7.68
CA HIS A 520 49.81 41.74 7.84
C HIS A 520 51.06 40.90 7.51
N SER A 521 51.92 41.38 6.62
CA SER A 521 53.29 40.88 6.50
C SER A 521 53.95 40.91 7.88
N SER A 522 54.44 39.77 8.38
CA SER A 522 55.20 39.73 9.63
C SER A 522 56.58 40.34 9.40
N VAL A 523 56.86 41.49 10.01
CA VAL A 523 58.21 42.06 10.05
C VAL A 523 59.02 41.31 11.12
N ASN A 524 59.87 40.36 10.70
CA ASN A 524 60.83 39.71 11.58
C ASN A 524 62.12 40.54 11.65
N ILE A 525 62.41 41.13 12.81
CA ILE A 525 63.67 41.85 13.05
C ILE A 525 64.62 40.91 13.77
N ASN A 526 65.64 40.45 13.05
CA ASN A 526 66.76 39.73 13.65
C ASN A 526 67.79 40.75 14.14
N ILE A 527 67.91 40.91 15.46
CA ILE A 527 68.97 41.73 16.06
C ILE A 527 70.23 40.85 16.14
N ASP A 528 71.13 41.01 15.19
CA ASP A 528 72.42 40.29 15.19
C ASP A 528 73.33 40.93 16.26
N ASN A 529 73.55 40.23 17.37
CA ASN A 529 74.33 40.70 18.52
C ASN A 529 75.84 40.75 18.19
N GLY A 530 76.23 41.77 17.43
CA GLY A 530 77.63 42.16 17.20
C GLY A 530 78.02 43.49 17.89
N THR A 531 77.11 44.12 18.64
CA THR A 531 77.39 45.37 19.36
C THR A 531 76.55 45.39 20.64
N GLU A 532 77.20 45.47 21.80
CA GLU A 532 76.55 45.52 23.12
C GLU A 532 75.63 46.75 23.22
N PHE A 533 74.31 46.53 23.27
CA PHE A 533 73.34 47.55 23.66
C PHE A 533 73.33 47.68 25.19
N TYR A 534 73.91 48.75 25.72
CA TYR A 534 73.95 49.06 27.15
C TYR A 534 72.83 50.02 27.59
N TYR A 535 71.56 49.76 27.27
CA TYR A 535 70.46 50.46 27.93
C TYR A 535 69.25 49.55 28.07
N SER A 536 68.82 49.32 29.32
CA SER A 536 67.73 48.42 29.70
C SER A 536 66.33 48.96 29.42
N ASP A 537 66.17 50.17 28.89
CA ASP A 537 64.89 50.90 28.88
C ASP A 537 64.72 51.80 27.64
N CYS A 538 64.80 51.22 26.44
CA CYS A 538 64.37 51.90 25.20
C CYS A 538 63.02 51.32 24.73
N ASN A 539 62.11 52.17 24.25
CA ASN A 539 60.89 51.74 23.58
C ASN A 539 61.16 51.66 22.07
N ILE A 540 60.83 50.52 21.46
CA ILE A 540 60.88 50.35 20.01
C ILE A 540 59.45 50.37 19.48
N SER A 541 59.16 51.28 18.55
CA SER A 541 57.87 51.38 17.86
C SER A 541 58.06 51.44 16.35
N PHE A 542 57.00 51.18 15.60
CA PHE A 542 57.03 51.06 14.14
C PHE A 542 55.99 51.97 13.50
N ASP A 543 56.44 52.77 12.54
CA ASP A 543 55.57 53.47 11.58
C ASP A 543 55.64 52.73 10.24
N ILE A 544 54.56 52.05 9.87
CA ILE A 544 54.47 51.33 8.58
C ILE A 544 53.73 52.23 7.58
N PHE A 545 54.40 52.64 6.51
CA PHE A 545 53.83 53.56 5.51
C PHE A 545 53.18 52.83 4.34
N ASN A 546 53.78 51.74 3.86
CA ASN A 546 53.26 50.89 2.80
C ASN A 546 53.96 49.51 2.81
N LYS A 547 53.64 48.64 1.83
CA LYS A 547 54.18 47.27 1.72
C LYS A 547 55.70 47.18 1.75
N THR A 548 56.41 48.14 1.17
CA THR A 548 57.88 48.11 1.02
C THR A 548 58.60 49.11 1.91
N THR A 549 57.87 49.90 2.71
CA THR A 549 58.44 51.04 3.45
C THR A 549 57.92 51.08 4.88
N ALA A 550 58.84 50.91 5.83
CA ALA A 550 58.59 51.10 7.25
C ALA A 550 59.71 51.93 7.89
N ARG A 551 59.39 52.54 9.03
CA ARG A 551 60.34 53.24 9.89
C ARG A 551 60.30 52.60 11.27
N VAL A 552 61.48 52.18 11.72
CA VAL A 552 61.69 51.80 13.12
C VAL A 552 62.05 53.06 13.89
N ILE A 553 61.34 53.29 14.99
CA ILE A 553 61.57 54.39 15.92
C ILE A 553 62.12 53.77 17.20
N ILE A 554 63.34 54.16 17.56
CA ILE A 554 63.93 53.80 18.85
C ILE A 554 63.88 55.04 19.72
N THR A 555 63.02 55.04 20.72
CA THR A 555 62.89 56.12 21.70
C THR A 555 63.75 55.79 22.91
N ASN A 556 64.77 56.61 23.15
CA ASN A 556 65.61 56.52 24.34
C ASN A 556 64.89 57.08 25.57
N TYR A 557 65.38 56.76 26.76
CA TYR A 557 64.80 57.19 28.03
C TYR A 557 64.70 58.73 28.18
N ASP A 558 65.61 59.48 27.56
CA ASP A 558 65.60 60.95 27.55
C ASP A 558 64.59 61.56 26.56
N GLY A 559 63.82 60.72 25.87
CA GLY A 559 62.85 61.12 24.84
C GLY A 559 63.47 61.42 23.48
N SER A 560 64.78 61.23 23.30
CA SER A 560 65.40 61.32 21.98
C SER A 560 65.02 60.13 21.11
N GLU A 561 64.72 60.38 19.83
CA GLU A 561 64.31 59.35 18.87
C GLU A 561 65.38 59.14 17.80
N VAL A 562 65.69 57.87 17.52
CA VAL A 562 66.51 57.46 16.37
C VAL A 562 65.60 56.78 15.35
N TYR A 563 65.65 57.26 14.11
CA TYR A 563 64.85 56.72 13.02
C TYR A 563 65.71 55.86 12.09
N ILE A 564 65.28 54.62 11.90
CA ILE A 564 65.84 53.73 10.88
C ILE A 564 64.77 53.58 9.80
N ASN A 565 64.97 54.25 8.66
CA ASN A 565 64.13 54.06 7.49
C ASN A 565 64.63 52.82 6.74
N GLN A 566 63.77 51.81 6.59
CA GLN A 566 64.07 50.65 5.78
C GLN A 566 63.11 50.60 4.61
N THR A 567 63.67 50.42 3.42
CA THR A 567 62.92 50.14 2.20
C THR A 567 63.40 48.78 1.71
N THR A 568 62.50 47.82 1.63
CA THR A 568 62.78 46.45 1.16
C THR A 568 62.09 46.23 -0.18
N ASP A 569 62.65 45.34 -1.00
CA ASP A 569 62.07 44.99 -2.31
C ASP A 569 60.87 44.02 -2.21
N GLU A 570 60.53 43.56 -1.00
CA GLU A 570 59.29 42.82 -0.67
C GLU A 570 58.68 43.32 0.63
#